data_AF-A0A4Q0P5R5-F1
#
_entry.id   AF-A0A4Q0P5R5-F1
#
_cell.length_a   1.000
_cell.length_b   1.000
_cell.length_c   1.000
_cell.angle_alpha   90.00
_cell.angle_beta   90.00
_cell.angle_gamma   90.00
#
_symmetry.space_group_name_H-M   'P 1'
#
loop_
_entity.id
_entity.type
_entity.pdbx_description
1 polymer ?
#
loop_
_entity_poly.entity_id
_entity_poly.type
_entity_poly.pdbx_seq_one_letter_code
_entity_poly.pdbx_strand_id
1 'polypeptide(L)'
;MLNEVLKSPITARHIAESKKLYQDILDTQGQVHCVWTGKKISNYAIDHVIPFSVWKNNDLWNLLPATAKINAQKRDKIPAPDLIEHQRGHILEYWEILHKHQQQRFEKEIQVALLGNHTFDSWKSQGITQLQNSCNYLIETRGFEAWDVRKNQSA
;
A
#
# COMPACT_ATOMS: atom_id res chain seq x y z
N MET A 1 -9.18 -25.84 -1.06
CA MET A 1 -9.21 -25.16 -2.37
C MET A 1 -8.68 -23.72 -2.36
N LEU A 2 -8.64 -22.97 -1.25
CA LEU A 2 -8.16 -21.57 -1.27
C LEU A 2 -6.63 -21.40 -1.44
N ASN A 3 -5.84 -22.41 -1.05
CA ASN A 3 -4.37 -22.34 -1.08
C ASN A 3 -3.74 -22.52 -2.47
N GLU A 4 -4.44 -23.10 -3.44
CA GLU A 4 -3.89 -23.31 -4.79
C GLU A 4 -3.99 -22.06 -5.66
N VAL A 5 -5.07 -21.28 -5.52
CA VAL A 5 -5.24 -20.01 -6.24
C VAL A 5 -4.17 -18.99 -5.83
N LEU A 6 -3.77 -18.98 -4.55
CA LEU A 6 -2.68 -18.15 -4.03
C LEU A 6 -1.29 -18.52 -4.60
N LYS A 7 -1.14 -19.73 -5.14
CA LYS A 7 0.09 -20.24 -5.76
C LYS A 7 0.01 -20.26 -7.29
N SER A 8 -1.03 -19.67 -7.88
CA SER A 8 -1.13 -19.58 -9.33
C SER A 8 0.13 -18.88 -9.88
N PRO A 9 0.79 -19.44 -10.90
CA PRO A 9 1.97 -18.83 -11.53
C PRO A 9 1.72 -17.39 -11.98
N ILE A 10 0.48 -17.06 -12.31
CA ILE A 10 0.05 -15.73 -12.75
C ILE A 10 0.13 -14.72 -11.61
N THR A 11 -0.36 -15.07 -10.42
CA THR A 11 -0.32 -14.20 -9.24
C THR A 11 1.11 -13.96 -8.78
N ALA A 12 1.93 -15.01 -8.74
CA ALA A 12 3.36 -14.90 -8.39
C ALA A 12 4.12 -14.04 -9.40
N ARG A 13 3.83 -14.19 -10.71
CA ARG A 13 4.44 -13.40 -11.78
C ARG A 13 4.05 -11.92 -11.69
N HIS A 14 2.77 -11.61 -11.50
CA HIS A 14 2.31 -10.22 -11.34
C HIS A 14 2.91 -9.56 -10.10
N ILE A 15 3.06 -10.29 -8.98
CA ILE A 15 3.74 -9.78 -7.79
C ILE A 15 5.21 -9.49 -8.07
N ALA A 16 5.91 -10.41 -8.74
CA ALA A 16 7.31 -10.25 -9.09
C ALA A 16 7.52 -9.05 -10.04
N GLU A 17 6.64 -8.88 -11.03
CA GLU A 17 6.65 -7.76 -11.97
C GLU A 17 6.37 -6.43 -11.27
N SER A 18 5.35 -6.34 -10.41
CA SER A 18 5.07 -5.12 -9.62
C SER A 18 6.21 -4.77 -8.66
N LYS A 19 6.81 -5.78 -8.00
CA LYS A 19 7.95 -5.57 -7.08
C LYS A 19 9.19 -5.11 -7.83
N LYS A 20 9.49 -5.72 -8.98
CA LYS A 20 10.64 -5.35 -9.81
C LYS A 20 10.47 -3.94 -10.36
N LEU A 21 9.29 -3.60 -10.87
CA LEU A 21 8.95 -2.24 -11.29
C LEU A 21 9.19 -1.23 -10.16
N TYR A 22 8.71 -1.54 -8.95
CA TYR A 22 8.92 -0.68 -7.79
C TYR A 22 10.40 -0.50 -7.47
N GLN A 23 11.19 -1.58 -7.58
CA GLN A 23 12.63 -1.53 -7.39
C GLN A 23 13.30 -0.63 -8.43
N ASP A 24 13.00 -0.88 -9.71
CA ASP A 24 13.56 -0.13 -10.83
C ASP A 24 13.20 1.37 -10.75
N ILE A 25 11.98 1.72 -10.30
CA ILE A 25 11.57 3.13 -10.16
C ILE A 25 12.27 3.78 -8.96
N LEU A 26 12.24 3.14 -7.78
CA LEU A 26 12.75 3.76 -6.55
C LEU A 26 14.28 3.88 -6.52
N ASP A 27 14.99 2.98 -7.20
CA ASP A 27 16.46 3.05 -7.32
C ASP A 27 16.91 4.29 -8.11
N THR A 28 16.04 4.88 -8.94
CA THR A 28 16.32 6.12 -9.69
C THR A 28 15.99 7.42 -8.93
N GLN A 29 15.25 7.34 -7.82
CA GLN A 29 14.76 8.51 -7.07
C GLN A 29 15.75 9.03 -6.00
N GLY A 30 16.86 8.32 -5.77
CA GLY A 30 17.97 8.74 -4.91
C GLY A 30 17.69 8.73 -3.39
N GLN A 31 16.42 8.85 -2.95
CA GLN A 31 16.02 8.72 -1.54
C GLN A 31 14.67 8.01 -1.42
N VAL A 32 14.63 6.96 -0.62
CA VAL A 32 13.40 6.22 -0.27
C VAL A 32 13.11 6.44 1.21
N HIS A 33 11.83 6.62 1.55
CA HIS A 33 11.32 6.71 2.90
C HIS A 33 10.45 5.50 3.20
N CYS A 34 10.51 4.99 4.42
CA CYS A 34 9.58 3.96 4.86
C CYS A 34 8.21 4.61 5.03
N VAL A 35 7.23 4.19 4.21
CA VAL A 35 5.89 4.81 4.16
C VAL A 35 5.23 4.93 5.54
N TRP A 36 5.45 3.96 6.42
CA TRP A 36 4.81 3.95 7.74
C TRP A 36 5.50 4.78 8.80
N THR A 37 6.79 5.07 8.64
CA THR A 37 7.59 5.77 9.66
C THR A 37 8.11 7.12 9.21
N GLY A 38 8.03 7.44 7.91
CA GLY A 38 8.63 8.62 7.29
C GLY A 38 10.16 8.67 7.31
N LYS A 39 10.85 7.70 7.96
CA LYS A 39 12.31 7.67 8.05
C LYS A 39 12.91 7.28 6.70
N LYS A 40 14.02 7.92 6.33
CA LYS A 40 14.83 7.55 5.17
C LYS A 40 15.39 6.14 5.34
N ILE A 41 15.36 5.36 4.27
CA ILE A 41 15.82 3.97 4.24
C ILE A 41 16.70 3.73 3.02
N SER A 42 17.77 2.95 3.22
CA SER A 42 18.63 2.48 2.13
C SER A 42 18.20 1.11 1.61
N ASN A 43 17.65 0.26 2.48
CA ASN A 43 17.13 -1.06 2.13
C ASN A 43 15.64 -1.11 2.44
N TYR A 44 14.84 -1.49 1.44
CA TYR A 44 13.40 -1.59 1.57
C TYR A 44 12.88 -2.95 1.09
N ALA A 45 11.71 -3.29 1.59
CA ALA A 45 10.82 -4.31 1.06
C ALA A 45 9.53 -3.62 0.58
N ILE A 46 8.81 -4.29 -0.31
CA ILE A 46 7.48 -3.84 -0.71
C ILE A 46 6.47 -4.43 0.26
N ASP A 47 5.77 -3.54 0.96
CA ASP A 47 4.69 -3.86 1.87
C ASP A 47 3.33 -3.70 1.19
N HIS A 48 2.37 -4.53 1.58
CA HIS A 48 0.98 -4.39 1.16
C HIS A 48 0.26 -3.47 2.14
N VAL A 49 -0.30 -2.36 1.66
CA VAL A 49 -1.07 -1.41 2.49
C VAL A 49 -2.18 -2.15 3.23
N ILE A 50 -3.05 -2.82 2.47
CA ILE A 50 -3.97 -3.83 2.99
C ILE A 50 -3.38 -5.21 2.68
N PRO A 51 -3.11 -6.05 3.71
CA PRO A 51 -2.47 -7.34 3.52
C PRO A 51 -3.11 -8.21 2.44
N PHE A 52 -2.29 -8.87 1.62
CA PHE A 52 -2.78 -9.77 0.57
C PHE A 52 -3.62 -10.93 1.12
N SER A 53 -3.38 -11.36 2.36
CA SER A 53 -4.24 -12.33 3.06
C SER A 53 -5.69 -11.88 3.14
N VAL A 54 -5.94 -10.56 3.23
CA VAL A 54 -7.23 -9.90 3.42
C VAL A 54 -7.84 -9.41 2.10
N TRP A 55 -7.08 -8.66 1.29
CA TRP A 55 -7.62 -7.95 0.12
C TRP A 55 -7.37 -8.64 -1.22
N LYS A 56 -6.49 -9.65 -1.26
CA LYS A 56 -6.12 -10.42 -2.48
C LYS A 56 -5.73 -9.55 -3.67
N ASN A 57 -5.11 -8.40 -3.41
CA ASN A 57 -4.84 -7.36 -4.40
C ASN A 57 -3.33 -7.07 -4.47
N ASN A 58 -2.80 -7.03 -5.71
CA ASN A 58 -1.40 -6.71 -6.01
C ASN A 58 -1.26 -5.48 -6.94
N ASP A 59 -2.28 -4.62 -6.92
CA ASP A 59 -2.31 -3.34 -7.61
C ASP A 59 -1.26 -2.41 -7.02
N LEU A 60 -0.77 -1.50 -7.86
CA LEU A 60 0.31 -0.58 -7.54
C LEU A 60 -0.04 0.31 -6.34
N TRP A 61 -1.27 0.80 -6.23
CA TRP A 61 -1.70 1.63 -5.09
C TRP A 61 -1.55 0.89 -3.74
N ASN A 62 -1.63 -0.44 -3.74
CA ASN A 62 -1.59 -1.26 -2.53
C ASN A 62 -0.17 -1.73 -2.16
N LEU A 63 0.86 -1.31 -2.91
CA LEU A 63 2.23 -1.77 -2.73
C LEU A 63 3.12 -0.56 -2.40
N LEU A 64 3.66 -0.43 -1.20
CA LEU A 64 4.44 0.74 -0.79
C LEU A 64 5.77 0.33 -0.11
N PRO A 65 6.84 1.15 -0.20
CA PRO A 65 8.12 0.81 0.40
C PRO A 65 8.10 0.93 1.92
N ALA A 66 8.61 -0.09 2.60
CA ALA A 66 8.84 -0.09 4.04
C ALA A 66 10.14 -0.85 4.35
N THR A 67 10.66 -0.74 5.56
CA THR A 67 11.73 -1.68 5.97
C THR A 67 11.16 -3.07 6.19
N ALA A 68 11.96 -4.11 5.98
CA ALA A 68 11.57 -5.49 6.29
C ALA A 68 11.13 -5.65 7.76
N LYS A 69 11.78 -4.93 8.69
CA LYS A 69 11.41 -4.91 10.11
C LYS A 69 10.00 -4.35 10.33
N ILE A 70 9.68 -3.19 9.74
CA ILE A 70 8.37 -2.55 9.91
C ILE A 70 7.27 -3.38 9.23
N ASN A 71 7.52 -3.89 8.02
CA ASN A 71 6.60 -4.81 7.35
C ASN A 71 6.34 -6.06 8.23
N ALA A 72 7.38 -6.68 8.78
CA ALA A 72 7.23 -7.82 9.69
C ALA A 72 6.55 -7.49 11.03
N GLN A 73 6.56 -6.23 11.47
CA GLN A 73 5.78 -5.80 12.65
C GLN A 73 4.30 -5.59 12.32
N LYS A 74 4.00 -5.09 11.12
CA LYS A 74 2.64 -4.93 10.62
C LYS A 74 1.97 -6.30 10.38
N ARG A 75 2.69 -7.25 9.77
CA ARG A 75 2.19 -8.60 9.41
C ARG A 75 0.87 -8.52 8.62
N ASP A 76 -0.17 -9.16 9.13
CA ASP A 76 -1.53 -9.26 8.60
C ASP A 76 -2.50 -8.23 9.21
N LYS A 77 -2.00 -7.27 10.00
CA LYS A 77 -2.80 -6.20 10.59
C LYS A 77 -3.11 -5.09 9.58
N ILE A 78 -4.18 -4.35 9.85
CA ILE A 78 -4.67 -3.27 8.99
C ILE A 78 -4.14 -1.93 9.50
N PRO A 79 -3.53 -1.07 8.65
CA PRO A 79 -3.07 0.24 9.09
C PRO A 79 -4.25 1.08 9.60
N ALA A 80 -4.10 1.68 10.79
CA ALA A 80 -5.14 2.52 11.37
C ALA A 80 -5.40 3.77 10.49
N PRO A 81 -6.66 4.24 10.37
CA PRO A 81 -6.98 5.46 9.60
C PRO A 81 -6.15 6.68 9.99
N ASP A 82 -5.87 6.87 11.28
CA ASP A 82 -5.03 7.96 11.79
C ASP A 82 -3.56 7.84 11.39
N LEU A 83 -3.07 6.60 11.20
CA LEU A 83 -1.71 6.38 10.68
C LEU A 83 -1.65 6.75 9.21
N ILE A 84 -2.68 6.38 8.43
CA ILE A 84 -2.80 6.73 7.02
C ILE A 84 -2.82 8.25 6.85
N GLU A 85 -3.58 8.98 7.67
CA GLU A 85 -3.60 10.46 7.60
C GLU A 85 -2.24 11.05 7.94
N HIS A 86 -1.59 10.55 8.99
CA HIS A 86 -0.27 11.02 9.38
C HIS A 86 0.80 10.76 8.31
N GLN A 87 0.66 9.66 7.56
CA GLN A 87 1.56 9.29 6.46
C GLN A 87 1.05 9.69 5.08
N ARG A 88 0.00 10.52 5.01
CA ARG A 88 -0.65 10.95 3.77
C ARG A 88 0.35 11.47 2.74
N GLY A 89 1.29 12.31 3.17
CA GLY A 89 2.32 12.90 2.30
C GLY A 89 3.15 11.83 1.58
N HIS A 90 3.69 10.86 2.33
CA HIS A 90 4.50 9.78 1.77
C HIS A 90 3.69 8.81 0.90
N ILE A 91 2.44 8.50 1.30
CA ILE A 91 1.56 7.65 0.47
C ILE A 91 1.30 8.31 -0.89
N LEU A 92 0.95 9.61 -0.87
CA LEU A 92 0.70 10.37 -2.09
C LEU A 92 1.95 10.51 -2.97
N GLU A 93 3.11 10.78 -2.36
CA GLU A 93 4.40 10.85 -3.07
C GLU A 93 4.67 9.55 -3.85
N TYR A 94 4.47 8.38 -3.23
CA TYR A 94 4.64 7.11 -3.93
C TYR A 94 3.60 6.84 -4.99
N TRP A 95 2.35 7.19 -4.73
CA TRP A 95 1.29 7.07 -5.73
C TRP A 95 1.54 7.97 -6.95
N GLU A 96 2.07 9.18 -6.76
CA GLU A 96 2.46 10.07 -7.86
C GLU A 96 3.61 9.50 -8.68
N ILE A 97 4.62 8.93 -8.02
CA ILE A 97 5.73 8.25 -8.69
C ILE A 97 5.18 7.09 -9.54
N LEU A 98 4.30 6.26 -8.97
CA LEU A 98 3.69 5.17 -9.72
C LEU A 98 2.84 5.65 -10.89
N HIS A 99 2.03 6.69 -10.68
CA HIS A 99 1.22 7.30 -11.72
C HIS A 99 2.08 7.82 -12.86
N LYS A 100 3.20 8.49 -12.57
CA LYS A 100 4.15 8.99 -13.58
C LYS A 100 4.76 7.86 -14.42
N HIS A 101 5.10 6.72 -13.81
CA HIS A 101 5.82 5.64 -14.48
C HIS A 101 4.91 4.56 -15.10
N GLN A 102 3.67 4.42 -14.61
CA GLN A 102 2.70 3.40 -15.03
C GLN A 102 1.28 3.97 -15.11
N GLN A 103 1.13 5.13 -15.73
CA GLN A 103 -0.08 5.94 -15.73
C GLN A 103 -1.37 5.13 -15.96
N GLN A 104 -1.49 4.47 -17.11
CA GLN A 104 -2.72 3.74 -17.47
C GLN A 104 -3.07 2.63 -16.48
N ARG A 105 -2.06 1.90 -16.00
CA ARG A 105 -2.26 0.81 -15.05
C ARG A 105 -2.69 1.36 -13.69
N PHE A 106 -1.96 2.36 -13.18
CA PHE A 106 -2.25 2.98 -11.90
C PHE A 106 -3.65 3.61 -11.88
N GLU A 107 -4.00 4.39 -12.90
CA GLU A 107 -5.33 5.03 -13.03
C GLU A 107 -6.44 3.99 -13.01
N LYS A 108 -6.32 2.91 -13.80
CA LYS A 108 -7.32 1.84 -13.84
C LYS A 108 -7.49 1.15 -12.48
N GLU A 109 -6.38 0.82 -11.83
CA GLU A 109 -6.39 0.11 -10.55
C GLU A 109 -7.00 0.98 -9.43
N ILE A 110 -6.59 2.24 -9.31
CA ILE A 110 -7.12 3.14 -8.27
C ILE A 110 -8.57 3.54 -8.55
N GLN A 111 -8.96 3.66 -9.83
CA GLN A 111 -10.35 3.93 -10.20
C GLN A 111 -11.28 2.84 -9.69
N VAL A 112 -10.92 1.57 -9.90
CA VAL A 112 -11.73 0.42 -9.46
C VAL A 112 -11.74 0.29 -7.94
N ALA A 113 -10.58 0.45 -7.28
CA ALA A 113 -10.45 0.15 -5.86
C ALA A 113 -10.89 1.29 -4.94
N LEU A 114 -10.55 2.54 -5.28
CA LEU A 114 -10.64 3.68 -4.36
C LEU A 114 -11.50 4.84 -4.86
N LEU A 115 -11.71 5.02 -6.17
CA LEU A 115 -12.49 6.15 -6.69
C LEU A 115 -13.92 5.78 -7.11
N GLY A 116 -14.19 4.53 -7.51
CA GLY A 116 -15.49 4.12 -7.99
C GLY A 116 -15.93 4.94 -9.21
N ASN A 117 -16.96 5.76 -9.04
CA ASN A 117 -17.51 6.62 -10.11
C ASN A 117 -17.00 8.07 -10.06
N HIS A 118 -16.13 8.42 -9.10
CA HIS A 118 -15.56 9.76 -9.00
C HIS A 118 -14.58 10.04 -10.15
N THR A 119 -14.49 11.31 -10.57
CA THR A 119 -13.52 11.73 -11.59
C THR A 119 -12.11 11.68 -11.05
N PHE A 120 -11.15 11.45 -11.94
CA PHE A 120 -9.75 11.35 -11.57
C PHE A 120 -9.18 12.68 -11.05
N ASP A 121 -9.77 13.85 -11.33
CA ASP A 121 -9.24 15.15 -10.88
C ASP A 121 -9.06 15.27 -9.35
N SER A 122 -9.83 14.51 -8.59
CA SER A 122 -9.79 14.47 -7.12
C SER A 122 -9.14 13.20 -6.55
N TRP A 123 -8.43 12.43 -7.39
CA TRP A 123 -7.97 11.08 -7.07
C TRP A 123 -7.11 11.00 -5.80
N LYS A 124 -6.30 12.02 -5.52
CA LYS A 124 -5.44 12.05 -4.33
C LYS A 124 -6.25 12.11 -3.04
N SER A 125 -7.19 13.06 -2.96
CA SER A 125 -7.99 13.23 -1.75
C SER A 125 -8.98 12.09 -1.59
N GLN A 126 -9.70 11.75 -2.65
CA GLN A 126 -10.67 10.65 -2.64
C GLN A 126 -10.00 9.31 -2.39
N GLY A 127 -8.83 9.06 -3.00
CA GLY A 127 -8.07 7.83 -2.81
C GLY A 127 -7.66 7.60 -1.36
N ILE A 128 -7.14 8.63 -0.69
CA ILE A 128 -6.78 8.55 0.74
C ILE A 128 -8.03 8.34 1.60
N THR A 129 -9.08 9.13 1.39
CA THR A 129 -10.33 9.00 2.14
C THR A 129 -10.93 7.60 2.01
N GLN A 130 -11.01 7.07 0.79
CA GLN A 130 -11.56 5.73 0.56
C GLN A 130 -10.64 4.63 1.11
N LEU A 131 -9.32 4.80 1.07
CA LEU A 131 -8.39 3.88 1.72
C LEU A 131 -8.62 3.84 3.24
N GLN A 132 -8.79 5.01 3.88
CA GLN A 132 -9.11 5.10 5.30
C GLN A 132 -10.45 4.44 5.62
N ASN A 133 -11.49 4.71 4.83
CA ASN A 133 -12.81 4.09 4.98
C ASN A 133 -12.74 2.56 4.86
N SER A 134 -11.97 2.06 3.88
CA SER A 134 -11.79 0.62 3.66
C SER A 134 -11.06 -0.03 4.83
N CYS A 135 -9.99 0.60 5.34
CA CYS A 135 -9.27 0.13 6.52
C CYS A 135 -10.16 0.16 7.77
N ASN A 136 -10.92 1.24 7.97
CA ASN A 136 -11.84 1.37 9.09
C ASN A 136 -12.94 0.29 9.06
N TYR A 137 -13.51 0.01 7.89
CA TYR A 137 -14.48 -1.08 7.73
C TYR A 137 -13.87 -2.45 8.08
N LEU A 138 -12.64 -2.72 7.64
CA LEU A 138 -11.95 -3.97 7.97
C LEU A 138 -11.71 -4.10 9.48
N ILE A 139 -11.37 -3.02 10.16
CA ILE A 139 -11.13 -3.02 11.60
C ILE A 139 -12.47 -3.15 12.36
N GLU A 140 -13.36 -2.18 12.19
CA GLU A 140 -14.56 -2.01 13.03
C GLU A 140 -15.68 -2.99 12.67
N THR A 141 -15.79 -3.38 11.39
CA THR A 141 -16.88 -4.26 10.94
C THR A 141 -16.44 -5.70 10.73
N ARG A 142 -15.20 -5.92 10.25
CA ARG A 142 -14.69 -7.26 9.95
C ARG A 142 -13.81 -7.84 11.07
N GLY A 143 -13.49 -7.05 12.10
CA GLY A 143 -12.79 -7.50 13.30
C GLY A 143 -11.29 -7.75 13.10
N PHE A 144 -10.68 -7.18 12.06
CA PHE A 144 -9.23 -7.27 11.90
C PHE A 144 -8.50 -6.36 12.89
N GLU A 145 -7.32 -6.79 13.35
CA GLU A 145 -6.52 -6.00 14.28
C GLU A 145 -5.96 -4.74 13.59
N ALA A 146 -6.15 -3.58 14.24
CA ALA A 146 -5.57 -2.32 13.81
C ALA A 146 -4.07 -2.25 14.14
N TRP A 147 -3.30 -1.60 13.27
CA TRP A 147 -1.87 -1.39 13.45
C TRP A 147 -1.49 0.08 13.32
N ASP A 148 -0.71 0.53 14.30
CA ASP A 148 -0.14 1.87 14.34
C ASP A 148 1.29 1.80 14.90
N VAL A 149 2.29 2.03 14.04
CA VAL A 149 3.70 2.00 14.43
C VAL A 149 4.07 3.04 15.50
N ARG A 150 3.24 4.07 15.68
CA ARG A 150 3.44 5.12 16.67
C ARG A 150 3.08 4.65 18.08
N LYS A 151 2.14 3.70 18.22
CA LYS A 151 1.69 3.18 19.53
C LYS A 151 2.71 2.25 20.19
N ASN A 152 3.68 1.72 19.42
CA ASN A 152 4.77 0.88 19.94
C ASN A 152 6.01 1.68 20.37
N GLN A 153 5.95 3.02 20.37
CA GLN A 153 7.04 3.91 20.80
C GLN A 153 6.78 4.53 22.18
N SER A 154 5.70 4.12 22.86
CA SER A 154 5.35 4.51 24.22
C SER A 154 5.65 3.35 25.16
N ALA A 155 6.94 3.08 25.38
CA ALA A 155 7.45 2.25 26.47
C ALA A 155 8.84 2.76 26.87
#